data_AF-A0A4P8IN91-F1
#
_entry.id   AF-A0A4P8IN91-F1
#
_cell.length_a   1.000
_cell.length_b   1.000
_cell.length_c   1.000
_cell.angle_alpha   90.00
_cell.angle_beta   90.00
_cell.angle_gamma   90.00
#
_symmetry.space_group_name_H-M   'P 1'
#
loop_
_entity.id
_entity.type
_entity.pdbx_description
1 polymer ?
#
loop_
_entity_poly.entity_id
_entity_poly.type
_entity_poly.pdbx_seq_one_letter_code
_entity_poly.pdbx_strand_id
1 'polypeptide(L)'
;MERNKKPKVDRFVKQGSYAMHTMTQSNSITSDIDNGVVFHEDKLVGDRGGKFNAYDAKCMVRDALNYDNAFERPPEVLKNCVRVFYADGFTIDMPVYREIGEGDEAKYELAAADWKHSDPEAVTEWFQDNVTQKSPDVVDGRQMRRLVRLLKAWSKSRASWSLPSGFVLSILTNEVYPYGGYPDREDHALYQTVQQMHNRLRWNLIVSRPVPEYENVTKTASDANMVNLRDKLNEAVDGLAPLGDAKATDLEALKALKWFFCTDYFDKEIESLEEAAKASAKFVSTESRQPSGPVVKSGGEGRYA
;
A
#
# COMPACT_ATOMS: atom_id res chain seq x y z
N MET A 1 7.94 2.89 32.46
CA MET A 1 7.41 1.74 33.25
C MET A 1 8.39 1.47 34.38
N GLU A 2 8.07 1.88 35.60
CA GLU A 2 8.89 1.62 36.80
C GLU A 2 8.02 1.19 38.00
N ARG A 3 6.84 0.62 37.72
CA ARG A 3 5.93 0.09 38.73
C ARG A 3 5.76 -1.42 38.50
N ASN A 4 5.79 -2.19 39.60
CA ASN A 4 5.65 -3.66 39.70
C ASN A 4 6.92 -4.54 39.58
N LYS A 5 8.14 -4.00 39.73
CA LYS A 5 9.41 -4.78 39.62
C LYS A 5 9.55 -5.56 38.30
N LYS A 6 8.74 -5.23 37.29
CA LYS A 6 8.83 -5.82 35.95
C LYS A 6 9.99 -5.15 35.20
N PRO A 7 10.65 -5.87 34.28
CA PRO A 7 11.79 -5.34 33.55
C PRO A 7 11.40 -4.10 32.73
N LYS A 8 12.29 -3.11 32.72
CA LYS A 8 12.15 -1.92 31.89
C LYS A 8 12.49 -2.27 30.44
N VAL A 9 11.61 -1.88 29.52
CA VAL A 9 11.84 -1.93 28.06
C VAL A 9 13.16 -1.22 27.74
N ASP A 10 14.00 -1.87 26.93
CA ASP A 10 15.27 -1.30 26.47
C ASP A 10 15.05 -0.31 25.33
N ARG A 11 14.27 -0.72 24.32
CA ARG A 11 14.03 0.07 23.12
C ARG A 11 12.62 -0.14 22.60
N PHE A 12 12.03 0.93 22.08
CA PHE A 12 10.83 0.88 21.26
C PHE A 12 11.22 1.09 19.80
N VAL A 13 10.68 0.28 18.88
CA VAL A 13 11.00 0.33 17.45
C VAL A 13 9.72 0.54 16.65
N LYS A 14 9.64 1.66 15.94
CA LYS A 14 8.51 1.92 15.03
C LYS A 14 8.60 0.98 13.83
N GLN A 15 7.50 0.35 13.47
CA GLN A 15 7.44 -0.64 12.40
C GLN A 15 6.27 -0.39 11.44
N GLY A 16 6.19 -1.27 10.44
CA GLY A 16 5.04 -1.37 9.56
C GLY A 16 4.81 -0.13 8.70
N SER A 17 3.55 0.11 8.35
CA SER A 17 3.21 1.18 7.41
C SER A 17 3.45 2.59 7.97
N TYR A 18 3.45 2.73 9.29
CA TYR A 18 3.77 3.98 9.96
C TYR A 18 5.26 4.33 9.76
N ALA A 19 6.17 3.40 10.08
CA ALA A 19 7.61 3.59 9.92
C ALA A 19 8.06 3.67 8.45
N MET A 20 7.36 2.96 7.55
CA MET A 20 7.61 3.04 6.10
C MET A 20 7.01 4.29 5.44
N HIS A 21 6.24 5.10 6.19
CA HIS A 21 5.47 6.25 5.69
C HIS A 21 4.52 5.88 4.54
N THR A 22 3.86 4.73 4.61
CA THR A 22 2.90 4.23 3.60
C THR A 22 1.47 4.09 4.12
N MET A 23 1.16 4.63 5.31
CA MET A 23 -0.20 4.66 5.84
C MET A 23 -1.12 5.52 4.94
N THR A 24 -2.36 5.07 4.71
CA THR A 24 -3.38 5.76 3.90
C THR A 24 -4.57 6.12 4.79
N GLN A 25 -5.37 7.13 4.43
CA GLN A 25 -6.55 7.53 5.22
C GLN A 25 -7.62 6.42 5.30
N SER A 26 -7.78 5.61 4.26
CA SER A 26 -8.62 4.41 4.36
C SER A 26 -8.17 3.44 5.46
N ASN A 27 -6.89 3.50 5.86
CA ASN A 27 -6.42 2.78 7.04
C ASN A 27 -6.78 3.51 8.32
N SER A 28 -6.93 4.83 8.37
CA SER A 28 -7.10 5.55 9.64
C SER A 28 -8.39 5.20 10.40
N ILE A 29 -9.36 4.52 9.80
CA ILE A 29 -10.54 4.01 10.54
C ILE A 29 -10.25 2.64 11.20
N THR A 30 -9.17 1.98 10.80
CA THR A 30 -8.77 0.60 11.19
C THR A 30 -7.25 0.49 11.33
N SER A 31 -6.57 1.59 11.67
CA SER A 31 -5.14 1.72 11.44
C SER A 31 -4.39 0.93 12.49
N ASP A 32 -3.51 0.04 12.01
CA ASP A 32 -2.58 -0.72 12.82
C ASP A 32 -1.27 0.07 12.91
N ILE A 33 -0.95 0.59 14.10
CA ILE A 33 0.38 1.11 14.40
C ILE A 33 1.20 -0.03 15.00
N ASP A 34 2.29 -0.40 14.33
CA ASP A 34 3.23 -1.39 14.85
C ASP A 34 4.35 -0.69 15.63
N ASN A 35 4.50 -1.01 16.92
CA ASN A 35 5.56 -0.48 17.77
C ASN A 35 6.21 -1.61 18.57
N GLY A 36 7.33 -2.11 18.05
CA GLY A 36 8.11 -3.18 18.65
C GLY A 36 8.63 -2.81 20.04
N VAL A 37 8.60 -3.78 20.95
CA VAL A 37 9.09 -3.66 22.33
C VAL A 37 10.28 -4.59 22.47
N VAL A 38 11.47 -4.03 22.63
CA VAL A 38 12.72 -4.80 22.71
C VAL A 38 13.19 -4.85 24.16
N PHE A 39 13.55 -6.05 24.60
CA PHE A 39 14.22 -6.31 25.87
C PHE A 39 15.54 -7.03 25.61
N HIS A 40 16.57 -6.75 26.39
CA HIS A 40 17.70 -7.68 26.47
C HIS A 40 17.24 -9.02 27.08
N GLU A 41 17.73 -10.16 26.59
CA GLU A 41 17.23 -11.48 26.99
C GLU A 41 17.32 -11.73 28.51
N ASP A 42 18.33 -11.18 29.18
CA ASP A 42 18.56 -11.33 30.62
C ASP A 42 17.46 -10.69 31.48
N LYS A 43 16.66 -9.79 30.89
CA LYS A 43 15.51 -9.18 31.56
C LYS A 43 14.26 -10.03 31.49
N LEU A 44 14.19 -10.98 30.56
CA LEU A 44 13.03 -11.82 30.33
C LEU A 44 13.11 -13.08 31.20
N VAL A 45 13.08 -12.87 32.52
CA VAL A 45 13.24 -13.91 33.53
C VAL A 45 12.09 -13.80 34.55
N GLY A 46 11.48 -14.93 34.88
CA GLY A 46 10.40 -15.01 35.86
C GLY A 46 10.88 -14.96 37.30
N ASP A 47 9.94 -14.82 38.24
CA ASP A 47 10.22 -14.64 39.67
C ASP A 47 11.04 -15.77 40.30
N ARG A 48 11.06 -16.96 39.67
CA ARG A 48 11.84 -18.14 40.10
C ARG A 48 13.17 -18.31 39.34
N GLY A 49 13.60 -17.32 38.55
CA GLY A 49 14.86 -17.36 37.80
C GLY A 49 14.81 -18.09 36.45
N GLY A 50 13.66 -18.62 36.04
CA GLY A 50 13.50 -19.26 34.73
C GLY A 50 13.34 -18.24 33.60
N LYS A 51 14.00 -18.46 32.45
CA LYS A 51 13.82 -17.63 31.25
C LYS A 51 12.38 -17.73 30.74
N PHE A 52 11.83 -16.61 30.27
CA PHE A 52 10.50 -16.57 29.64
C PHE A 52 10.50 -17.27 28.29
N ASN A 53 9.42 -18.01 28.02
CA ASN A 53 9.08 -18.36 26.65
C ASN A 53 8.41 -17.17 25.94
N ALA A 54 8.17 -17.29 24.62
CA ALA A 54 7.55 -16.23 23.83
C ALA A 54 6.17 -15.78 24.35
N TYR A 55 5.37 -16.71 24.86
CA TYR A 55 4.05 -16.38 25.43
C TYR A 55 4.17 -15.61 26.74
N ASP A 56 5.04 -16.05 27.66
CA ASP A 56 5.29 -15.38 28.94
C ASP A 56 5.75 -13.93 28.74
N ALA A 57 6.64 -13.70 27.77
CA ALA A 57 7.11 -12.35 27.42
C ALA A 57 5.97 -11.45 26.92
N LYS A 58 5.08 -11.97 26.07
CA LYS A 58 3.88 -11.24 25.62
C LYS A 58 2.90 -11.00 26.77
N CYS A 59 2.66 -11.98 27.64
CA CYS A 59 1.81 -11.80 28.82
C CYS A 59 2.38 -10.73 29.76
N MET A 60 3.69 -10.71 29.99
CA MET A 60 4.34 -9.66 30.78
C MET A 60 4.06 -8.27 30.20
N VAL A 61 4.21 -8.10 28.88
CA VAL A 61 3.93 -6.81 28.23
C VAL A 61 2.44 -6.44 28.32
N ARG A 62 1.54 -7.40 28.08
CA ARG A 62 0.09 -7.20 28.25
C ARG A 62 -0.24 -6.74 29.67
N ASP A 63 0.30 -7.41 30.68
CA ASP A 63 0.00 -7.12 32.09
C ASP A 63 0.58 -5.77 32.52
N ALA A 64 1.74 -5.39 31.97
CA ALA A 64 2.32 -4.07 32.19
C ALA A 64 1.49 -2.95 31.53
N LEU A 65 0.89 -3.21 30.36
CA LEU A 65 -0.02 -2.28 29.69
C LEU A 65 -1.34 -2.16 30.45
N ASN A 66 -1.97 -3.29 30.81
CA ASN A 66 -3.29 -3.33 31.43
C ASN A 66 -3.28 -3.11 32.95
N TYR A 67 -2.25 -2.45 33.47
CA TYR A 67 -2.17 -2.16 34.91
C TYR A 67 -3.36 -1.29 35.34
N ASP A 68 -3.94 -1.59 36.50
CA ASP A 68 -5.13 -0.93 37.05
C ASP A 68 -6.35 -0.86 36.10
N ASN A 69 -6.47 -1.81 35.16
CA ASN A 69 -7.51 -1.80 34.13
C ASN A 69 -7.55 -0.49 33.34
N ALA A 70 -6.37 0.00 32.94
CA ALA A 70 -6.19 1.26 32.22
C ALA A 70 -6.94 1.34 30.87
N PHE A 71 -7.43 0.23 30.33
CA PHE A 71 -8.15 0.17 29.06
C PHE A 71 -9.59 -0.32 29.24
N GLU A 72 -10.52 0.29 28.51
CA GLU A 72 -11.93 -0.16 28.45
C GLU A 72 -12.02 -1.59 27.89
N ARG A 73 -11.25 -1.87 26.83
CA ARG A 73 -10.99 -3.21 26.34
C ARG A 73 -9.56 -3.61 26.69
N PRO A 74 -9.35 -4.66 27.51
CA PRO A 74 -8.02 -5.14 27.84
C PRO A 74 -7.19 -5.49 26.60
N PRO A 75 -5.88 -5.20 26.58
CA PRO A 75 -4.97 -5.66 25.54
C PRO A 75 -4.98 -7.18 25.38
N GLU A 76 -4.82 -7.66 24.15
CA GLU A 76 -4.87 -9.08 23.81
C GLU A 76 -3.51 -9.62 23.38
N VAL A 77 -3.16 -10.83 23.82
CA VAL A 77 -1.97 -11.54 23.33
C VAL A 77 -2.34 -12.28 22.05
N LEU A 78 -1.78 -11.83 20.93
CA LEU A 78 -1.93 -12.47 19.63
C LEU A 78 -0.70 -13.32 19.28
N LYS A 79 -0.73 -13.96 18.11
CA LYS A 79 0.35 -14.84 17.65
C LYS A 79 1.71 -14.13 17.62
N ASN A 80 1.77 -12.89 17.12
CA ASN A 80 3.03 -12.16 16.89
C ASN A 80 3.17 -10.88 17.71
N CYS A 81 2.15 -10.48 18.49
CA CYS A 81 2.14 -9.18 19.18
C CYS A 81 1.22 -9.20 20.41
N VAL A 82 1.32 -8.14 21.21
CA VAL A 82 0.26 -7.72 22.12
C VAL A 82 -0.50 -6.58 21.43
N ARG A 83 -1.82 -6.71 21.28
CA ARG A 83 -2.67 -5.70 20.63
C ARG A 83 -3.39 -4.85 21.65
N VAL A 84 -3.28 -3.54 21.52
CA VAL A 84 -4.04 -2.54 22.28
C VAL A 84 -5.16 -1.98 21.39
N PHE A 85 -6.34 -1.78 21.96
CA PHE A 85 -7.53 -1.29 21.26
C PHE A 85 -7.90 0.11 21.74
N TYR A 86 -8.23 1.01 20.80
CA TYR A 86 -8.74 2.34 21.08
C TYR A 86 -10.20 2.48 20.62
N ALA A 87 -10.95 3.37 21.28
CA ALA A 87 -12.40 3.51 21.12
C ALA A 87 -12.83 3.95 19.71
N ASP A 88 -11.96 4.65 19.00
CA ASP A 88 -12.13 5.12 17.63
C ASP A 88 -11.80 4.03 16.57
N GLY A 89 -11.53 2.80 17.00
CA GLY A 89 -11.29 1.64 16.13
C GLY A 89 -9.82 1.42 15.76
N PHE A 90 -8.92 2.28 16.24
CA PHE A 90 -7.49 2.11 16.04
C PHE A 90 -6.93 0.98 16.91
N THR A 91 -5.89 0.31 16.39
CA THR A 91 -5.13 -0.65 17.17
C THR A 91 -3.65 -0.33 17.16
N ILE A 92 -2.99 -0.60 18.29
CA ILE A 92 -1.54 -0.59 18.37
C ILE A 92 -1.10 -2.02 18.58
N ASP A 93 -0.38 -2.56 17.60
CA ASP A 93 0.29 -3.85 17.73
C ASP A 93 1.68 -3.63 18.30
N MET A 94 1.98 -4.34 19.39
CA MET A 94 3.25 -4.30 20.10
C MET A 94 3.94 -5.66 19.97
N PRO A 95 4.64 -5.95 18.85
CA PRO A 95 5.48 -7.15 18.75
C PRO A 95 6.57 -7.11 19.82
N VAL A 96 6.79 -8.23 20.52
CA VAL A 96 7.76 -8.31 21.62
C VAL A 96 9.01 -9.00 21.12
N TYR A 97 10.15 -8.34 21.26
CA TYR A 97 11.44 -8.84 20.82
C TYR A 97 12.37 -9.06 22.01
N ARG A 98 13.28 -10.03 21.84
CA ARG A 98 14.49 -10.12 22.66
C ARG A 98 15.73 -9.87 21.82
N GLU A 99 16.66 -9.14 22.40
CA GLU A 99 18.03 -8.98 21.92
C GLU A 99 18.92 -9.99 22.66
N ILE A 100 19.72 -10.72 21.89
CA ILE A 100 20.61 -11.79 22.34
C ILE A 100 22.04 -11.38 21.99
N GLY A 101 22.91 -11.33 23.00
CA GLY A 101 24.28 -10.83 22.86
C GLY A 101 24.35 -9.30 22.93
N GLU A 102 25.51 -8.75 22.59
CA GLU A 102 25.80 -7.32 22.69
C GLU A 102 26.52 -6.81 21.44
N GLY A 103 26.35 -5.51 21.14
CA GLY A 103 27.07 -4.83 20.05
C GLY A 103 26.70 -5.34 18.66
N ASP A 104 27.67 -5.36 17.75
CA ASP A 104 27.45 -5.68 16.33
C ASP A 104 27.09 -7.16 16.08
N GLU A 105 27.27 -8.04 17.07
CA GLU A 105 26.90 -9.46 16.99
C GLU A 105 25.49 -9.74 17.55
N ALA A 106 24.79 -8.70 18.02
CA ALA A 106 23.46 -8.82 18.60
C ALA A 106 22.48 -9.43 17.60
N LYS A 107 21.71 -10.43 18.06
CA LYS A 107 20.64 -11.07 17.30
C LYS A 107 19.30 -10.75 17.92
N TYR A 108 18.30 -10.61 17.05
CA TYR A 108 16.95 -10.32 17.49
C TYR A 108 16.02 -11.49 17.21
N GLU A 109 15.14 -11.76 18.17
CA GLU A 109 14.07 -12.73 18.03
C GLU A 109 12.72 -12.13 18.44
N LEU A 110 11.71 -12.38 17.61
CA LEU A 110 10.32 -12.06 17.86
C LEU A 110 9.66 -13.16 18.71
N ALA A 111 8.89 -12.75 19.71
CA ALA A 111 8.01 -13.61 20.49
C ALA A 111 6.75 -14.00 19.69
N ALA A 112 6.90 -14.94 18.76
CA ALA A 112 5.80 -15.46 17.93
C ALA A 112 5.05 -16.59 18.66
N ALA A 113 4.81 -17.72 17.98
CA ALA A 113 4.38 -18.96 18.65
C ALA A 113 5.50 -19.53 19.54
N ASP A 114 6.74 -19.35 19.08
CA ASP A 114 7.98 -19.51 19.84
C ASP A 114 8.90 -18.34 19.47
N TRP A 115 10.07 -18.25 20.10
CA TRP A 115 11.11 -17.31 19.71
C TRP A 115 11.56 -17.60 18.27
N LYS A 116 11.56 -16.54 17.46
CA LYS A 116 11.86 -16.65 16.04
C LYS A 116 12.79 -15.52 15.62
N HIS A 117 13.87 -15.86 14.92
CA HIS A 117 14.76 -14.85 14.36
C HIS A 117 14.00 -13.81 13.53
N SER A 118 14.11 -12.55 13.94
CA SER A 118 13.47 -11.42 13.28
C SER A 118 14.08 -10.13 13.82
N ASP A 119 14.84 -9.46 12.98
CA ASP A 119 15.27 -8.09 13.22
C ASP A 119 14.06 -7.14 13.19
N PRO A 120 13.86 -6.29 14.23
CA PRO A 120 12.73 -5.37 14.28
C PRO A 120 12.83 -4.20 13.27
N GLU A 121 14.01 -3.88 12.75
CA GLU A 121 14.25 -2.73 11.86
C GLU A 121 14.45 -3.14 10.40
N ALA A 122 14.93 -4.37 10.14
CA ALA A 122 15.34 -4.82 8.82
C ALA A 122 14.33 -4.57 7.68
N VAL A 123 13.03 -4.80 7.90
CA VAL A 123 12.01 -4.54 6.85
C VAL A 123 11.86 -3.04 6.57
N THR A 124 11.90 -2.22 7.61
CA THR A 124 11.80 -0.77 7.48
C THR A 124 13.00 -0.22 6.73
N GLU A 125 14.21 -0.66 7.11
CA GLU A 125 15.47 -0.27 6.46
C GLU A 125 15.49 -0.70 4.99
N TRP A 126 15.21 -1.98 4.71
CA TRP A 126 15.10 -2.49 3.35
C TRP A 126 14.17 -1.62 2.48
N PHE A 127 13.00 -1.25 3.01
CA PHE A 127 12.04 -0.45 2.25
C PHE A 127 12.55 0.98 2.03
N GLN A 128 13.10 1.61 3.06
CA GLN A 128 13.63 2.98 2.97
C GLN A 128 14.80 3.06 2.00
N ASP A 129 15.70 2.08 2.01
CA ASP A 129 16.84 1.99 1.09
C ASP A 129 16.37 1.85 -0.35
N ASN A 130 15.45 0.92 -0.61
CA ASN A 130 14.93 0.72 -1.96
C ASN A 130 14.20 1.96 -2.48
N VAL A 131 13.38 2.61 -1.64
CA VAL A 131 12.70 3.85 -2.02
C VAL A 131 13.71 4.95 -2.34
N THR A 132 14.80 5.03 -1.58
CA THR A 132 15.88 6.02 -1.78
C THR A 132 16.68 5.76 -3.04
N GLN A 133 17.03 4.50 -3.30
CA GLN A 133 17.88 4.10 -4.43
C GLN A 133 17.14 4.08 -5.76
N LYS A 134 15.84 3.69 -5.77
CA LYS A 134 15.10 3.49 -7.01
C LYS A 134 14.36 4.73 -7.49
N SER A 135 13.90 5.59 -6.59
CA SER A 135 13.04 6.71 -6.98
C SER A 135 13.82 7.83 -7.69
N PRO A 136 13.23 8.49 -8.71
CA PRO A 136 13.87 9.59 -9.44
C PRO A 136 13.98 10.88 -8.64
N ASP A 137 13.22 11.01 -7.55
CA ASP A 137 13.02 12.27 -6.84
C ASP A 137 13.13 12.15 -5.32
N VAL A 138 13.06 13.30 -4.65
CA VAL A 138 13.02 13.48 -3.18
C VAL A 138 11.72 14.12 -2.67
N VAL A 139 10.76 14.41 -3.56
CA VAL A 139 9.53 15.15 -3.27
C VAL A 139 8.56 14.25 -2.50
N ASP A 140 7.83 14.75 -1.50
CA ASP A 140 6.80 14.00 -0.75
C ASP A 140 7.14 12.51 -0.49
N GLY A 141 8.34 12.27 0.01
CA GLY A 141 8.79 10.92 0.33
C GLY A 141 9.11 10.01 -0.86
N ARG A 142 9.36 10.54 -2.06
CA ARG A 142 9.82 9.82 -3.28
C ARG A 142 8.76 8.99 -4.02
N GLN A 143 8.85 8.94 -5.35
CA GLN A 143 7.84 8.32 -6.23
C GLN A 143 7.45 6.90 -5.84
N MET A 144 8.41 6.00 -5.60
CA MET A 144 8.08 4.60 -5.26
C MET A 144 7.18 4.51 -4.02
N ARG A 145 7.41 5.35 -3.00
CA ARG A 145 6.57 5.38 -1.80
C ARG A 145 5.17 5.93 -2.10
N ARG A 146 5.06 6.97 -2.95
CA ARG A 146 3.77 7.49 -3.40
C ARG A 146 2.97 6.43 -4.15
N LEU A 147 3.60 5.67 -5.05
CA LEU A 147 2.97 4.54 -5.73
C LEU A 147 2.47 3.47 -4.76
N VAL A 148 3.26 3.10 -3.73
CA VAL A 148 2.79 2.17 -2.70
C VAL A 148 1.56 2.71 -1.98
N ARG A 149 1.51 4.02 -1.64
CA ARG A 149 0.32 4.64 -1.03
C ARG A 149 -0.88 4.57 -1.98
N LEU A 150 -0.70 4.88 -3.25
CA LEU A 150 -1.75 4.82 -4.28
C LEU A 150 -2.30 3.40 -4.44
N LEU A 151 -1.43 2.39 -4.55
CA LEU A 151 -1.82 0.99 -4.68
C LEU A 151 -2.54 0.47 -3.44
N LYS A 152 -2.14 0.90 -2.24
CA LYS A 152 -2.85 0.59 -0.99
C LYS A 152 -4.22 1.26 -0.91
N ALA A 153 -4.34 2.49 -1.40
CA ALA A 153 -5.63 3.18 -1.50
C ALA A 153 -6.55 2.45 -2.49
N TRP A 154 -6.03 2.10 -3.67
CA TRP A 154 -6.73 1.31 -4.67
C TRP A 154 -7.20 -0.03 -4.13
N SER A 155 -6.35 -0.78 -3.42
CA SER A 155 -6.72 -2.09 -2.90
C SER A 155 -7.84 -2.06 -1.86
N LYS A 156 -8.11 -0.88 -1.28
CA LYS A 156 -9.18 -0.64 -0.31
C LYS A 156 -10.34 0.21 -0.87
N SER A 157 -10.28 0.58 -2.15
CA SER A 157 -11.26 1.48 -2.77
C SER A 157 -12.67 0.90 -2.85
N ARG A 158 -12.82 -0.43 -2.77
CA ARG A 158 -14.09 -1.14 -2.89
C ARG A 158 -14.22 -2.13 -1.74
N ALA A 159 -15.27 -1.96 -0.93
CA ALA A 159 -15.50 -2.78 0.27
C ALA A 159 -15.70 -4.28 -0.01
N SER A 160 -16.16 -4.63 -1.23
CA SER A 160 -16.37 -6.02 -1.63
C SER A 160 -15.06 -6.77 -1.98
N TRP A 161 -13.93 -6.07 -2.06
CA TRP A 161 -12.66 -6.67 -2.45
C TRP A 161 -11.96 -7.33 -1.27
N SER A 162 -11.48 -8.56 -1.49
CA SER A 162 -10.55 -9.25 -0.60
C SER A 162 -9.20 -9.35 -1.29
N LEU A 163 -8.34 -8.38 -1.00
CA LEU A 163 -7.00 -8.23 -1.57
C LEU A 163 -5.94 -8.44 -0.48
N PRO A 164 -4.68 -8.74 -0.84
CA PRO A 164 -3.64 -8.98 0.15
C PRO A 164 -3.25 -7.72 0.93
N SER A 165 -2.45 -7.90 1.97
CA SER A 165 -2.06 -6.82 2.86
C SER A 165 -1.24 -5.73 2.15
N GLY A 166 -1.23 -4.53 2.72
CA GLY A 166 -0.38 -3.45 2.22
C GLY A 166 1.12 -3.77 2.23
N PHE A 167 1.56 -4.73 3.06
CA PHE A 167 2.93 -5.21 3.04
C PHE A 167 3.25 -6.02 1.78
N VAL A 168 2.35 -6.91 1.36
CA VAL A 168 2.48 -7.63 0.08
C VAL A 168 2.54 -6.65 -1.10
N LEU A 169 1.68 -5.63 -1.10
CA LEU A 169 1.71 -4.58 -2.13
C LEU A 169 3.02 -3.80 -2.12
N SER A 170 3.60 -3.54 -0.95
CA SER A 170 4.90 -2.85 -0.82
C SER A 170 6.04 -3.68 -1.42
N ILE A 171 6.05 -5.00 -1.16
CA ILE A 171 7.02 -5.93 -1.74
C ILE A 171 6.88 -6.00 -3.25
N LEU A 172 5.67 -6.27 -3.74
CA LEU A 172 5.41 -6.37 -5.18
C LEU A 172 5.74 -5.07 -5.92
N THR A 173 5.41 -3.92 -5.34
CA THR A 173 5.79 -2.63 -5.92
C THR A 173 7.31 -2.53 -6.02
N ASN A 174 8.05 -2.89 -4.96
CA ASN A 174 9.51 -2.89 -5.02
C ASN A 174 10.08 -3.84 -6.08
N GLU A 175 9.53 -5.05 -6.21
CA GLU A 175 9.99 -6.05 -7.19
C GLU A 175 9.91 -5.52 -8.63
N VAL A 176 8.84 -4.80 -8.95
CA VAL A 176 8.55 -4.40 -10.34
C VAL A 176 8.93 -2.96 -10.67
N TYR A 177 9.19 -2.13 -9.66
CA TYR A 177 9.55 -0.73 -9.87
C TYR A 177 11.01 -0.60 -10.35
N PRO A 178 11.26 0.07 -11.50
CA PRO A 178 12.59 0.16 -12.08
C PRO A 178 13.50 1.15 -11.33
N TYR A 179 14.82 0.94 -11.41
CA TYR A 179 15.80 1.92 -10.95
C TYR A 179 15.69 3.21 -11.78
N GLY A 180 15.67 4.35 -11.10
CA GLY A 180 15.44 5.65 -11.70
C GLY A 180 13.97 5.98 -11.94
N GLY A 181 13.05 5.04 -11.71
CA GLY A 181 11.60 5.24 -11.83
C GLY A 181 11.16 5.92 -13.13
N TYR A 182 10.19 6.83 -13.01
CA TYR A 182 9.60 7.56 -14.13
C TYR A 182 9.61 9.06 -13.84
N PRO A 183 10.70 9.76 -14.19
CA PRO A 183 10.84 11.19 -13.94
C PRO A 183 9.62 11.97 -14.46
N ASP A 184 9.11 12.87 -13.61
CA ASP A 184 8.03 13.81 -13.92
C ASP A 184 6.68 13.20 -14.38
N ARG A 185 6.50 11.88 -14.28
CA ARG A 185 5.33 11.14 -14.80
C ARG A 185 4.78 10.12 -13.80
N GLU A 186 4.13 10.61 -12.74
CA GLU A 186 3.50 9.77 -11.71
C GLU A 186 2.35 8.91 -12.27
N ASP A 187 1.59 9.45 -13.23
CA ASP A 187 0.53 8.78 -13.97
C ASP A 187 1.07 7.55 -14.73
N HIS A 188 2.15 7.74 -15.47
CA HIS A 188 2.82 6.67 -16.22
C HIS A 188 3.46 5.66 -15.27
N ALA A 189 4.05 6.13 -14.17
CA ALA A 189 4.63 5.29 -13.14
C ALA A 189 3.60 4.33 -12.54
N LEU A 190 2.39 4.83 -12.24
CA LEU A 190 1.28 4.03 -11.73
C LEU A 190 0.86 2.96 -12.75
N TYR A 191 0.61 3.36 -14.01
CA TYR A 191 0.21 2.43 -15.07
C TYR A 191 1.23 1.31 -15.29
N GLN A 192 2.50 1.68 -15.43
CA GLN A 192 3.58 0.70 -15.63
C GLN A 192 3.72 -0.23 -14.43
N THR A 193 3.64 0.30 -13.21
CA THR A 193 3.74 -0.53 -11.99
C THR A 193 2.59 -1.53 -11.91
N VAL A 194 1.35 -1.12 -12.21
CA VAL A 194 0.18 -2.02 -12.27
C VAL A 194 0.38 -3.11 -13.33
N GLN A 195 0.85 -2.74 -14.53
CA GLN A 195 1.10 -3.69 -15.61
C GLN A 195 2.20 -4.70 -15.26
N GLN A 196 3.34 -4.24 -14.72
CA GLN A 196 4.43 -5.13 -14.36
C GLN A 196 4.08 -6.01 -13.15
N MET A 197 3.29 -5.51 -12.19
CA MET A 197 2.76 -6.30 -11.09
C MET A 197 1.82 -7.40 -11.57
N HIS A 198 0.93 -7.09 -12.52
CA HIS A 198 0.08 -8.10 -13.16
C HIS A 198 0.93 -9.20 -13.82
N ASN A 199 1.92 -8.80 -14.63
CA ASN A 199 2.83 -9.75 -15.28
C ASN A 199 3.55 -10.62 -14.26
N ARG A 200 4.11 -10.03 -13.20
CA ARG A 200 4.79 -10.74 -12.11
C ARG A 200 3.90 -11.81 -11.46
N LEU A 201 2.62 -11.49 -11.24
CA LEU A 201 1.65 -12.40 -10.62
C LEU A 201 1.05 -13.43 -11.58
N ARG A 202 1.11 -13.20 -12.90
CA ARG A 202 0.80 -14.25 -13.89
C ARG A 202 1.81 -15.39 -13.85
N TRP A 203 3.08 -15.08 -13.56
CA TRP A 203 4.14 -16.08 -13.46
C TRP A 203 4.13 -16.82 -12.13
N ASN A 204 3.99 -16.09 -11.01
CA ASN A 204 4.03 -16.70 -9.68
C ASN A 204 3.26 -15.85 -8.66
N LEU A 205 2.32 -16.45 -7.95
CA LEU A 205 1.53 -15.76 -6.91
C LEU A 205 2.22 -15.72 -5.55
N ILE A 206 3.32 -16.46 -5.37
CA ILE A 206 4.08 -16.48 -4.11
C ILE A 206 4.85 -15.18 -3.96
N VAL A 207 4.74 -14.60 -2.75
CA VAL A 207 5.49 -13.43 -2.30
C VAL A 207 6.22 -13.78 -1.02
N SER A 208 7.52 -13.51 -1.00
CA SER A 208 8.41 -13.80 0.13
C SER A 208 8.80 -12.51 0.85
N ARG A 209 9.18 -12.64 2.12
CA ARG A 209 9.75 -11.52 2.87
C ARG A 209 11.02 -11.04 2.17
N PRO A 210 11.29 -9.73 2.16
CA PRO A 210 12.45 -9.18 1.47
C PRO A 210 13.73 -9.21 2.31
N VAL A 211 13.65 -9.74 3.53
CA VAL A 211 14.75 -9.84 4.48
C VAL A 211 14.86 -11.27 4.99
N PRO A 212 16.05 -11.72 5.42
CA PRO A 212 16.24 -13.05 5.98
C PRO A 212 15.21 -13.38 7.07
N GLU A 213 14.70 -14.62 7.13
CA GLU A 213 15.10 -15.77 6.30
C GLU A 213 14.33 -15.92 4.96
N TYR A 214 13.71 -14.84 4.46
CA TYR A 214 12.97 -14.83 3.18
C TYR A 214 11.76 -15.78 3.13
N GLU A 215 11.12 -16.01 4.28
CA GLU A 215 9.92 -16.83 4.34
C GLU A 215 8.77 -16.28 3.47
N ASN A 216 7.89 -17.18 3.02
CA ASN A 216 6.70 -16.78 2.29
C ASN A 216 5.72 -15.99 3.18
N VAL A 217 5.26 -14.85 2.67
CA VAL A 217 4.15 -14.08 3.24
C VAL A 217 2.81 -14.70 2.82
N THR A 218 2.75 -15.25 1.62
CA THR A 218 1.63 -16.05 1.12
C THR A 218 1.60 -17.43 1.77
N LYS A 219 0.41 -17.96 2.01
CA LYS A 219 0.21 -19.28 2.64
C LYS A 219 0.40 -20.42 1.65
N THR A 220 -0.06 -20.22 0.41
CA THR A 220 -0.03 -21.21 -0.68
C THR A 220 0.34 -20.55 -2.00
N ALA A 221 0.55 -21.37 -3.04
CA ALA A 221 0.77 -20.89 -4.41
C ALA A 221 -0.51 -20.34 -5.08
N SER A 222 -1.66 -20.39 -4.41
CA SER A 222 -2.96 -20.03 -4.98
C SER A 222 -3.90 -19.41 -3.94
N ASP A 223 -3.36 -18.59 -3.03
CA ASP A 223 -4.18 -17.88 -2.05
C ASP A 223 -5.25 -17.04 -2.77
N ALA A 224 -6.50 -17.15 -2.33
CA ALA A 224 -7.64 -16.54 -3.02
C ALA A 224 -7.50 -15.02 -3.18
N ASN A 225 -6.91 -14.33 -2.20
CA ASN A 225 -6.66 -12.89 -2.27
C ASN A 225 -5.57 -12.53 -3.30
N MET A 226 -4.57 -13.40 -3.53
CA MET A 226 -3.53 -13.20 -4.54
C MET A 226 -4.06 -13.45 -5.96
N VAL A 227 -4.92 -14.47 -6.13
CA VAL A 227 -5.65 -14.70 -7.39
C VAL A 227 -6.52 -13.49 -7.70
N ASN A 228 -7.29 -13.02 -6.71
CA ASN A 228 -8.13 -11.83 -6.87
C ASN A 228 -7.30 -10.58 -7.19
N LEU A 229 -6.14 -10.38 -6.53
CA LEU A 229 -5.22 -9.28 -6.87
C LEU A 229 -4.78 -9.33 -8.34
N ARG A 230 -4.34 -10.50 -8.82
CA ARG A 230 -3.93 -10.66 -10.22
C ARG A 230 -5.07 -10.29 -11.17
N ASP A 231 -6.27 -10.80 -10.92
CA ASP A 231 -7.41 -10.58 -11.80
C ASP A 231 -7.86 -9.10 -11.79
N LYS A 232 -7.82 -8.44 -10.62
CA LYS A 232 -8.07 -6.99 -10.50
C LYS A 232 -6.98 -6.13 -11.10
N LEU A 233 -5.73 -6.57 -11.08
CA LEU A 233 -4.66 -5.89 -11.80
C LEU A 233 -4.87 -6.02 -13.32
N ASN A 234 -5.36 -7.15 -13.83
CA ASN A 234 -5.70 -7.27 -15.25
C ASN A 234 -6.76 -6.26 -15.67
N GLU A 235 -7.87 -6.16 -14.93
CA GLU A 235 -8.89 -5.13 -15.14
C GLU A 235 -8.30 -3.72 -15.06
N ALA A 236 -7.41 -3.48 -14.08
CA ALA A 236 -6.76 -2.18 -13.89
C ALA A 236 -5.83 -1.79 -15.03
N VAL A 237 -5.11 -2.74 -15.64
CA VAL A 237 -4.27 -2.47 -16.82
C VAL A 237 -5.13 -1.93 -17.96
N ASP A 238 -6.27 -2.55 -18.23
CA ASP A 238 -7.16 -2.12 -19.31
C ASP A 238 -7.75 -0.73 -19.01
N GLY A 239 -8.23 -0.51 -17.79
CA GLY A 239 -8.84 0.78 -17.41
C GLY A 239 -7.84 1.94 -17.29
N LEU A 240 -6.57 1.67 -16.99
CA LEU A 240 -5.51 2.68 -16.92
C LEU A 240 -4.76 2.89 -18.25
N ALA A 241 -5.10 2.16 -19.31
CA ALA A 241 -4.45 2.27 -20.61
C ALA A 241 -4.27 3.70 -21.15
N PRO A 242 -5.22 4.65 -20.94
CA PRO A 242 -5.01 6.05 -21.34
C PRO A 242 -3.74 6.69 -20.76
N LEU A 243 -3.31 6.33 -19.55
CA LEU A 243 -2.09 6.88 -18.94
C LEU A 243 -0.79 6.42 -19.64
N GLY A 244 -0.89 5.37 -20.47
CA GLY A 244 0.18 4.89 -21.33
C GLY A 244 0.18 5.51 -22.73
N ASP A 245 -0.90 6.19 -23.14
CA ASP A 245 -1.04 6.76 -24.48
C ASP A 245 -0.59 8.23 -24.51
N ALA A 246 0.42 8.52 -25.31
CA ALA A 246 0.92 9.88 -25.51
C ALA A 246 -0.11 10.83 -26.16
N LYS A 247 -1.21 10.29 -26.71
CA LYS A 247 -2.31 11.05 -27.31
C LYS A 247 -3.54 11.16 -26.41
N ALA A 248 -3.53 10.52 -25.24
CA ALA A 248 -4.65 10.62 -24.32
C ALA A 248 -4.87 12.08 -23.90
N THR A 249 -6.12 12.46 -23.86
CA THR A 249 -6.55 13.76 -23.32
C THR A 249 -6.58 13.73 -21.80
N ASP A 250 -6.49 14.89 -21.17
CA ASP A 250 -6.64 15.03 -19.71
C ASP A 250 -7.98 14.43 -19.23
N LEU A 251 -9.05 14.59 -20.02
CA LEU A 251 -10.36 14.04 -19.72
C LEU A 251 -10.34 12.50 -19.66
N GLU A 252 -9.66 11.84 -20.60
CA GLU A 252 -9.52 10.38 -20.60
C GLU A 252 -8.67 9.89 -19.42
N ALA A 253 -7.57 10.57 -19.14
CA ALA A 253 -6.69 10.26 -18.01
C ALA A 253 -7.43 10.41 -16.65
N LEU A 254 -8.16 11.50 -16.45
CA LEU A 254 -8.91 11.74 -15.22
C LEU A 254 -10.05 10.75 -15.04
N LYS A 255 -10.76 10.37 -16.11
CA LYS A 255 -11.78 9.32 -16.07
C LYS A 255 -11.18 7.95 -15.70
N ALA A 256 -10.00 7.63 -16.23
CA ALA A 256 -9.27 6.42 -15.86
C ALA A 256 -8.89 6.40 -14.37
N LEU A 257 -8.34 7.51 -13.86
CA LEU A 257 -7.96 7.64 -12.44
C LEU A 257 -9.19 7.60 -11.51
N LYS A 258 -10.29 8.29 -11.88
CA LYS A 258 -11.57 8.25 -11.18
C LYS A 258 -12.08 6.82 -11.03
N TRP A 259 -12.12 6.09 -12.13
CA TRP A 259 -12.54 4.68 -12.14
C TRP A 259 -11.60 3.82 -11.30
N PHE A 260 -10.28 3.95 -11.47
CA PHE A 260 -9.30 3.13 -10.77
C PHE A 260 -9.46 3.27 -9.25
N PHE A 261 -9.40 4.51 -8.74
CA PHE A 261 -9.51 4.79 -7.31
C PHE A 261 -10.93 4.72 -6.73
N CYS A 262 -11.96 4.58 -7.58
CA CYS A 262 -13.37 4.60 -7.17
C CYS A 262 -13.69 5.83 -6.30
N THR A 263 -13.36 7.02 -6.81
CA THR A 263 -13.45 8.30 -6.10
C THR A 263 -14.25 9.33 -6.89
N ASP A 264 -14.73 10.37 -6.20
CA ASP A 264 -15.35 11.58 -6.76
C ASP A 264 -14.38 12.77 -6.85
N TYR A 265 -13.13 12.60 -6.41
CA TYR A 265 -12.13 13.69 -6.32
C TYR A 265 -11.94 14.44 -7.65
N PHE A 266 -12.07 13.75 -8.78
CA PHE A 266 -11.86 14.31 -10.12
C PHE A 266 -13.12 14.88 -10.78
N ASP A 267 -14.29 14.80 -10.13
CA ASP A 267 -15.58 15.03 -10.78
C ASP A 267 -15.72 16.45 -11.31
N LYS A 268 -15.34 17.44 -10.50
CA LYS A 268 -15.39 18.85 -10.90
C LYS A 268 -14.52 19.16 -12.12
N GLU A 269 -13.32 18.58 -12.18
CA GLU A 269 -12.40 18.80 -13.30
C GLU A 269 -12.89 18.09 -14.56
N ILE A 270 -13.41 16.86 -14.41
CA ILE A 270 -14.04 16.10 -15.49
C ILE A 270 -15.23 16.87 -16.07
N GLU A 271 -16.13 17.39 -15.23
CA GLU A 271 -17.29 18.18 -15.66
C GLU A 271 -16.86 19.44 -16.43
N SER A 272 -15.85 20.15 -15.93
CA SER A 272 -15.27 21.34 -16.59
C SER A 272 -14.76 21.01 -17.99
N LEU A 273 -13.97 19.95 -18.13
CA LEU A 273 -13.42 19.49 -19.42
C LEU A 273 -14.51 19.00 -20.38
N GLU A 274 -15.55 18.34 -19.88
CA GLU A 274 -16.70 17.91 -20.69
C GLU A 274 -17.48 19.09 -21.26
N GLU A 275 -17.74 20.13 -20.45
CA GLU A 275 -18.41 21.35 -20.93
C GLU A 275 -17.54 22.13 -21.92
N ALA A 276 -16.23 22.22 -21.69
CA ALA A 276 -15.30 22.84 -22.64
C ALA A 276 -15.26 22.09 -23.99
N ALA A 277 -15.28 20.76 -23.96
CA ALA A 277 -15.34 19.93 -25.17
C ALA A 277 -16.66 20.13 -25.93
N LYS A 278 -17.81 20.19 -25.23
CA LYS A 278 -19.12 20.48 -25.84
C LYS A 278 -19.18 21.87 -26.46
N ALA A 279 -18.63 22.88 -25.80
CA ALA A 279 -18.59 24.25 -26.31
C ALA A 279 -17.74 24.35 -27.59
N SER A 280 -16.58 23.68 -27.60
CA SER A 280 -15.68 23.63 -28.76
C SER A 280 -16.32 22.91 -29.96
N ALA A 281 -17.03 21.80 -29.72
CA ALA A 281 -17.75 21.07 -30.77
C ALA A 281 -18.90 21.89 -31.39
N LYS A 282 -19.61 22.68 -30.57
CA LYS A 282 -20.66 23.59 -31.08
C LYS A 282 -20.08 24.67 -31.99
N PHE A 283 -18.95 25.27 -31.62
CA PHE A 283 -18.28 26.31 -32.42
C PHE A 283 -17.84 25.80 -33.80
N VAL A 284 -17.25 24.60 -33.87
CA VAL A 284 -16.86 23.96 -35.14
C VAL A 284 -18.07 23.64 -36.02
N SER A 285 -19.22 23.25 -35.44
CA SER A 285 -20.43 22.95 -36.22
C SER A 285 -21.06 24.18 -36.89
N THR A 286 -20.87 25.37 -36.31
CA THR A 286 -21.41 26.64 -36.83
C THR A 286 -20.57 27.27 -37.96
N GLU A 287 -19.34 26.80 -38.20
CA GLU A 287 -18.52 27.21 -39.36
C GLU A 287 -18.77 26.36 -40.62
N SER A 288 -19.84 25.56 -40.65
CA SER A 288 -20.29 24.93 -41.89
C SER A 288 -20.76 26.00 -42.88
N ARG A 289 -19.85 26.35 -43.81
CA ARG A 289 -20.03 27.24 -44.97
C ARG A 289 -21.48 27.38 -45.41
N GLN A 290 -22.06 28.56 -45.20
CA GLN A 290 -23.21 28.96 -46.02
C GLN A 290 -22.76 28.97 -47.49
N PRO A 291 -23.49 28.31 -48.41
CA PRO A 291 -23.19 28.40 -49.82
C PRO A 291 -23.39 29.84 -50.29
N SER A 292 -22.29 30.52 -50.66
CA SER A 292 -22.27 31.93 -51.04
C SER A 292 -22.58 32.14 -52.54
N GLY A 293 -23.38 31.27 -53.16
CA GLY A 293 -23.64 31.36 -54.59
C GLY A 293 -25.00 30.76 -54.98
N PRO A 294 -25.74 31.39 -55.92
CA PRO A 294 -27.02 30.89 -56.37
C PRO A 294 -26.85 29.54 -57.10
N VAL A 295 -27.75 28.60 -56.81
CA VAL A 295 -27.81 27.28 -57.45
C VAL A 295 -28.18 27.46 -58.92
N VAL A 296 -27.24 27.16 -59.83
CA VAL A 296 -27.52 27.10 -61.27
C VAL A 296 -28.24 25.79 -61.57
N LYS A 297 -29.55 25.85 -61.80
CA LYS A 297 -30.32 24.73 -62.34
C LYS A 297 -30.15 24.69 -63.86
N SER A 298 -29.28 23.83 -64.38
CA SER A 298 -29.33 23.46 -65.81
C SER A 298 -30.39 22.38 -65.99
N GLY A 299 -31.54 22.77 -66.56
CA GLY A 299 -32.56 21.82 -67.00
C GLY A 299 -32.02 20.96 -68.14
N GLY A 300 -31.90 19.65 -67.90
CA GLY A 300 -31.72 18.67 -68.96
C GLY A 300 -33.08 18.37 -69.58
N GLU A 301 -33.35 18.95 -70.74
CA GLU A 301 -34.38 18.46 -71.65
C GLU A 301 -34.08 16.99 -72.00
N GLY A 302 -35.10 16.15 -71.85
CA GLY A 302 -34.99 14.73 -72.12
C GLY A 302 -34.73 14.41 -73.59
N ARG A 303 -34.38 13.16 -73.84
CA ARG A 303 -34.80 12.42 -75.03
C ARG A 303 -34.87 10.93 -74.69
N TYR A 304 -36.08 10.41 -74.84
CA TYR A 304 -36.34 8.99 -75.03
C TYR A 304 -35.69 8.52 -76.34
N ALA A 305 -34.94 7.42 -76.27
CA ALA A 305 -34.90 6.30 -77.22
C ALA A 305 -34.10 5.16 -76.56
#